data_AF-A0A813KNJ8-F1
#
_entry.id   AF-A0A813KNJ8-F1
#
_cell.length_a   1.000
_cell.length_b   1.000
_cell.length_c   1.000
_cell.angle_alpha   90.00
_cell.angle_beta   90.00
_cell.angle_gamma   90.00
#
_symmetry.space_group_name_H-M   'P 1'
#
loop_
_entity.id
_entity.type
_entity.pdbx_description
1 polymer ?
#
loop_
_entity_poly.entity_id
_entity_poly.type
_entity_poly.pdbx_seq_one_letter_code
_entity_poly.pdbx_strand_id
1 'polypeptide(L)'
;DGDDKQEKKRQKQLKEDARPSSQKTSVGRGQGENTQKPSATQMLRAKGGRSTTISVMLPASIIDNCQSFELKAVLVGQIARALTIYGVNEVVLFEDRFDTAWSDDADNASRSMAFFARNLQYLETPQYLRRQLLPVHKDLRHVGLLSPLDAPHHLRKYERLPYRDGAVLGKDKAPAPPEDAEGPGVWVNCGLDEPVWVSGQEIPSDVRVTVRFEEDSTGDSAASSGGGGRGGGKGRGGGSKGGPQPSRGVAVSPREPTTRMGIYWGFQTRIATTLKAVFEECPYEGGYDLSIGTSERGESLGLSGLPRFKHLMIGFGGLGGFEEVIADKLSGYAPGTNASKLFSRYVNVCPRQTSRTIRTEEALLITLAALDPLLP
;
A
#
# COMPACT_ATOMS: atom_id res chain seq x y z
N ASP A 1 -59.78 10.44 29.76
CA ASP A 1 -59.47 9.86 28.44
C ASP A 1 -59.67 10.74 27.21
N GLY A 2 -60.06 12.03 27.35
CA GLY A 2 -60.22 12.96 26.21
C GLY A 2 -58.97 13.77 25.85
N ASP A 3 -58.17 14.20 26.84
CA ASP A 3 -57.04 15.13 26.62
C ASP A 3 -55.80 14.48 26.00
N ASP A 4 -55.53 13.22 26.31
CA ASP A 4 -54.31 12.53 25.88
C ASP A 4 -54.32 12.18 24.36
N LYS A 5 -55.51 12.25 23.75
CA LYS A 5 -55.72 12.03 22.30
C LYS A 5 -55.53 13.31 21.49
N GLN A 6 -55.79 14.49 22.07
CA GLN A 6 -55.58 15.77 21.39
C GLN A 6 -54.10 16.15 21.36
N GLU A 7 -53.36 15.89 22.43
CA GLU A 7 -51.92 16.18 22.49
C GLU A 7 -51.12 15.33 21.49
N LYS A 8 -51.44 14.04 21.34
CA LYS A 8 -50.84 13.15 20.32
C LYS A 8 -51.16 13.58 18.89
N LYS A 9 -52.33 14.18 18.65
CA LYS A 9 -52.71 14.70 17.33
C LYS A 9 -51.92 15.95 16.99
N ARG A 10 -51.70 16.84 17.97
CA ARG A 10 -50.93 18.08 17.81
C ARG A 10 -49.44 17.80 17.55
N GLN A 11 -48.85 16.83 18.24
CA GLN A 11 -47.46 16.43 18.02
C GLN A 11 -47.24 15.71 16.68
N LYS A 12 -48.26 15.02 16.14
CA LYS A 12 -48.18 14.39 14.81
C LYS A 12 -48.22 15.44 13.69
N GLN A 13 -49.02 16.48 13.87
CA GLN A 13 -49.17 17.57 12.90
C GLN A 13 -47.91 18.46 12.84
N LEU A 14 -47.30 18.75 13.98
CA LEU A 14 -46.00 19.47 14.05
C LEU A 14 -44.83 18.69 13.42
N LYS A 15 -44.91 17.35 13.33
CA LYS A 15 -43.92 16.51 12.65
C LYS A 15 -44.15 16.38 11.15
N GLU A 16 -45.37 16.63 10.66
CA GLU A 16 -45.68 16.64 9.23
C GLU A 16 -45.31 17.97 8.57
N ASP A 17 -45.45 19.09 9.28
CA ASP A 17 -45.08 20.43 8.79
C ASP A 17 -43.56 20.70 8.78
N ALA A 18 -42.77 19.87 9.48
CA ALA A 18 -41.30 19.98 9.53
C ALA A 18 -40.57 19.19 8.41
N ARG A 19 -41.28 18.62 7.43
CA ARG A 19 -40.65 17.93 6.29
C ARG A 19 -40.28 18.96 5.21
N PRO A 20 -39.00 19.14 4.86
CA PRO A 20 -38.64 20.05 3.79
C PRO A 20 -39.23 19.56 2.46
N SER A 21 -40.04 20.42 1.82
CA SER A 21 -40.57 20.18 0.48
C SER A 21 -39.43 20.15 -0.52
N SER A 22 -39.15 18.99 -1.10
CA SER A 22 -38.21 18.87 -2.22
C SER A 22 -38.85 19.46 -3.48
N GLN A 23 -38.67 20.77 -3.68
CA GLN A 23 -38.89 21.39 -4.98
C GLN A 23 -37.89 20.76 -5.97
N LYS A 24 -38.41 19.97 -6.90
CA LYS A 24 -37.68 19.52 -8.09
C LYS A 24 -37.43 20.73 -8.99
N THR A 25 -36.34 21.44 -8.77
CA THR A 25 -35.74 22.28 -9.81
C THR A 25 -35.13 21.36 -10.86
N SER A 26 -35.64 21.45 -12.09
CA SER A 26 -35.11 20.79 -13.28
C SER A 26 -33.70 21.32 -13.58
N VAL A 27 -32.68 20.66 -13.05
CA VAL A 27 -31.29 20.86 -13.47
C VAL A 27 -31.02 19.90 -14.64
N GLY A 28 -30.55 20.46 -15.75
CA GLY A 28 -30.31 19.75 -17.00
C GLY A 28 -29.41 18.53 -16.82
N ARG A 29 -29.58 17.55 -17.71
CA ARG A 29 -28.73 16.36 -17.86
C ARG A 29 -27.26 16.77 -18.06
N GLY A 30 -26.53 16.94 -16.96
CA GLY A 30 -25.08 16.74 -16.92
C GLY A 30 -24.80 15.25 -16.91
N GLN A 31 -23.75 14.83 -17.62
CA GLN A 31 -23.25 13.46 -17.62
C GLN A 31 -23.14 12.96 -16.17
N GLY A 32 -23.77 11.83 -15.86
CA GLY A 32 -23.69 11.25 -14.52
C GLY A 32 -22.24 10.94 -14.19
N GLU A 33 -21.66 11.69 -13.25
CA GLU A 33 -20.37 11.35 -12.65
C GLU A 33 -20.49 9.94 -12.05
N ASN A 34 -19.68 9.02 -12.55
CA ASN A 34 -19.67 7.64 -12.07
C ASN A 34 -19.13 7.63 -10.64
N THR A 35 -20.01 7.55 -9.64
CA THR A 35 -19.66 7.55 -8.20
C THR A 35 -19.08 6.20 -7.71
N GLN A 36 -18.66 5.32 -8.61
CA GLN A 36 -18.01 4.07 -8.25
C GLN A 36 -16.58 4.36 -7.76
N LYS A 37 -16.11 3.58 -6.78
CA LYS A 37 -14.72 3.65 -6.32
C LYS A 37 -13.78 3.52 -7.53
N PRO A 38 -12.73 4.36 -7.64
CA PRO A 38 -11.83 4.32 -8.77
C PRO A 38 -11.23 2.92 -8.92
N SER A 39 -11.31 2.36 -10.13
CA SER A 39 -10.74 1.03 -10.38
C SER A 39 -9.22 1.13 -10.44
N ALA A 40 -8.53 0.06 -10.06
CA ALA A 40 -7.07 -0.06 -10.22
C ALA A 40 -6.62 0.24 -11.67
N THR A 41 -7.48 -0.05 -12.66
CA THR A 41 -7.24 0.28 -14.08
C THR A 41 -7.15 1.79 -14.34
N GLN A 42 -7.83 2.63 -13.56
CA GLN A 42 -7.74 4.10 -13.67
C GLN A 42 -6.42 4.64 -13.10
N MET A 43 -5.69 3.85 -12.31
CA MET A 43 -4.38 4.18 -11.77
C MET A 43 -3.23 3.77 -12.72
N LEU A 44 -3.55 3.16 -13.86
CA LEU A 44 -2.58 2.92 -14.94
C LEU A 44 -2.08 4.26 -15.45
N ARG A 45 -0.83 4.60 -15.14
CA ARG A 45 -0.17 5.76 -15.75
C ARG A 45 0.12 5.39 -17.22
N ALA A 46 -0.20 6.29 -18.15
CA ALA A 46 0.12 6.12 -19.57
C ALA A 46 1.63 6.12 -19.88
N LYS A 47 2.46 6.38 -18.85
CA LYS A 47 3.92 6.30 -18.92
C LYS A 47 4.32 4.84 -18.70
N GLY A 48 5.21 4.32 -19.54
CA GLY A 48 5.69 2.94 -19.47
C GLY A 48 6.36 2.56 -18.13
N GLY A 49 7.05 1.43 -18.12
CA GLY A 49 7.71 0.90 -16.94
C GLY A 49 8.56 1.89 -16.14
N ARG A 50 8.54 1.77 -14.80
CA ARG A 50 9.39 2.54 -13.87
C ARG A 50 10.55 1.69 -13.37
N SER A 51 11.78 2.13 -13.63
CA SER A 51 13.01 1.44 -13.22
C SER A 51 13.63 1.96 -11.92
N THR A 52 13.26 3.16 -11.49
CA THR A 52 13.73 3.77 -10.23
C THR A 52 12.94 3.23 -9.04
N THR A 53 13.52 3.25 -7.83
CA THR A 53 12.84 2.93 -6.58
C THR A 53 12.92 4.06 -5.57
N ILE A 54 11.90 4.13 -4.72
CA ILE A 54 11.85 5.02 -3.57
C ILE A 54 11.76 4.13 -2.34
N SER A 55 12.69 4.28 -1.42
CA SER A 55 12.73 3.61 -0.12
C SER A 55 12.63 4.66 0.97
N VAL A 56 11.94 4.32 2.06
CA VAL A 56 11.81 5.18 3.25
C VAL A 56 12.36 4.43 4.46
N MET A 57 13.18 5.07 5.28
CA MET A 57 13.62 4.50 6.56
C MET A 57 13.00 5.22 7.75
N LEU A 58 12.48 4.45 8.71
CA LEU A 58 11.75 4.93 9.88
C LEU A 58 12.29 4.26 11.16
N PRO A 59 12.42 5.01 12.27
CA PRO A 59 12.79 4.42 13.55
C PRO A 59 11.63 3.63 14.15
N ALA A 60 11.91 2.49 14.77
CA ALA A 60 10.89 1.68 15.44
C ALA A 60 10.30 2.37 16.68
N SER A 61 11.08 3.20 17.39
CA SER A 61 10.66 3.85 18.63
C SER A 61 9.49 4.82 18.47
N ILE A 62 9.16 5.27 17.24
CA ILE A 62 8.03 6.18 17.01
C ILE A 62 6.70 5.59 17.50
N ILE A 63 6.61 4.26 17.52
CA ILE A 63 5.46 3.52 18.03
C ILE A 63 5.29 3.73 19.54
N ASP A 64 6.37 3.86 20.30
CA ASP A 64 6.31 4.02 21.76
C ASP A 64 5.87 5.40 22.22
N ASN A 65 5.84 6.37 21.32
CA ASN A 65 5.26 7.69 21.59
C ASN A 65 3.72 7.66 21.64
N CYS A 66 3.09 6.54 21.27
CA CYS A 66 1.64 6.39 21.30
C CYS A 66 1.15 5.90 22.67
N GLN A 67 0.07 6.50 23.16
CA GLN A 67 -0.46 6.26 24.50
C GLN A 67 -1.27 4.95 24.62
N SER A 68 -1.67 4.34 23.51
CA SER A 68 -2.46 3.10 23.50
C SER A 68 -2.18 2.25 22.26
N PHE A 69 -2.50 0.96 22.30
CA PHE A 69 -2.38 0.07 21.15
C PHE A 69 -3.25 0.49 19.96
N GLU A 70 -4.39 1.13 20.24
CA GLU A 70 -5.26 1.72 19.21
C GLU A 70 -4.55 2.85 18.47
N LEU A 71 -3.93 3.78 19.21
CA LEU A 71 -3.17 4.88 18.63
C LEU A 71 -1.92 4.38 17.90
N LYS A 72 -1.24 3.34 18.43
CA LYS A 72 -0.14 2.65 17.73
C LYS A 72 -0.60 2.13 16.37
N ALA A 73 -1.73 1.46 16.32
CA ALA A 73 -2.29 0.94 15.07
C ALA A 73 -2.61 2.08 14.10
N VAL A 74 -3.32 3.12 14.55
CA VAL A 74 -3.69 4.28 13.72
C VAL A 74 -2.45 4.97 13.13
N LEU A 75 -1.39 5.16 13.92
CA LEU A 75 -0.11 5.71 13.48
C LEU A 75 0.48 4.88 12.32
N VAL A 76 0.55 3.55 12.48
CA VAL A 76 1.04 2.66 11.40
C VAL A 76 0.15 2.76 10.16
N GLY A 77 -1.16 2.87 10.33
CA GLY A 77 -2.11 3.09 9.23
C GLY A 77 -1.87 4.40 8.48
N GLN A 78 -1.60 5.50 9.18
CA GLN A 78 -1.26 6.79 8.57
C GLN A 78 0.03 6.70 7.74
N ILE A 79 1.05 6.05 8.30
CA ILE A 79 2.33 5.81 7.61
C ILE A 79 2.11 4.96 6.36
N ALA A 80 1.47 3.80 6.47
CA ALA A 80 1.21 2.91 5.34
C ALA A 80 0.45 3.59 4.20
N ARG A 81 -0.49 4.48 4.54
CA ARG A 81 -1.20 5.30 3.56
C ARG A 81 -0.30 6.30 2.88
N ALA A 82 0.54 7.04 3.61
CA ALA A 82 1.49 7.97 3.02
C ALA A 82 2.45 7.25 2.04
N LEU A 83 3.00 6.10 2.45
CA LEU A 83 3.85 5.25 1.61
C LEU A 83 3.13 4.83 0.31
N THR A 84 1.86 4.42 0.42
CA THR A 84 1.04 3.98 -0.72
C THR A 84 0.69 5.12 -1.67
N ILE A 85 0.31 6.29 -1.14
CA ILE A 85 -0.10 7.47 -1.93
C ILE A 85 1.04 7.91 -2.85
N TYR A 86 2.27 7.92 -2.33
CA TYR A 86 3.47 8.37 -3.06
C TYR A 86 4.26 7.23 -3.71
N GLY A 87 3.70 6.01 -3.75
CA GLY A 87 4.27 4.90 -4.50
C GLY A 87 5.64 4.41 -4.01
N VAL A 88 5.88 4.48 -2.70
CA VAL A 88 7.12 4.01 -2.06
C VAL A 88 7.26 2.50 -2.24
N ASN A 89 8.43 2.02 -2.67
CA ASN A 89 8.68 0.61 -2.97
C ASN A 89 9.13 -0.21 -1.76
N GLU A 90 9.77 0.42 -0.79
CA GLU A 90 10.34 -0.24 0.38
C GLU A 90 10.24 0.68 1.59
N VAL A 91 9.89 0.10 2.74
CA VAL A 91 10.00 0.74 4.04
C VAL A 91 10.97 -0.06 4.90
N VAL A 92 12.01 0.61 5.37
CA VAL A 92 13.03 0.03 6.24
C VAL A 92 12.78 0.52 7.66
N LEU A 93 12.37 -0.38 8.53
CA LEU A 93 12.26 -0.09 9.95
C LEU A 93 13.60 -0.38 10.59
N PHE A 94 14.17 0.56 11.34
CA PHE A 94 15.41 0.33 12.07
C PHE A 94 15.23 0.50 13.57
N GLU A 95 15.93 -0.32 14.34
CA GLU A 95 16.02 -0.13 15.79
C GLU A 95 16.91 1.09 16.08
N ASP A 96 16.39 1.99 16.92
CA ASP A 96 17.01 3.28 17.20
C ASP A 96 17.23 3.53 18.70
N ARG A 97 16.90 2.54 19.54
CA ARG A 97 17.08 2.60 20.99
C ARG A 97 17.60 1.28 21.54
N PHE A 98 18.70 1.34 22.29
CA PHE A 98 19.29 0.16 22.90
C PHE A 98 18.45 -0.40 24.07
N ASP A 99 17.71 0.45 24.78
CA ASP A 99 17.01 0.11 26.03
C ASP A 99 15.56 -0.40 25.84
N THR A 100 15.23 -0.82 24.62
CA THR A 100 13.88 -1.29 24.28
C THR A 100 13.60 -2.71 24.76
N ALA A 101 12.31 -3.01 25.02
CA ALA A 101 11.88 -4.35 25.37
C ALA A 101 11.81 -5.24 24.12
N TRP A 102 12.54 -6.35 24.14
CA TRP A 102 12.53 -7.36 23.08
C TRP A 102 11.18 -8.07 22.98
N SER A 103 10.85 -8.51 21.76
CA SER A 103 9.66 -9.31 21.49
C SER A 103 9.89 -10.77 21.88
N ASP A 104 8.85 -11.42 22.40
CA ASP A 104 8.92 -12.85 22.77
C ASP A 104 8.71 -13.78 21.55
N ASP A 105 8.21 -13.22 20.45
CA ASP A 105 7.67 -13.92 19.27
C ASP A 105 8.26 -13.42 17.94
N ALA A 106 9.27 -12.54 17.99
CA ALA A 106 9.98 -12.04 16.83
C ALA A 106 11.48 -12.03 17.10
N ASP A 107 12.23 -12.73 16.25
CA ASP A 107 13.66 -12.86 16.41
C ASP A 107 14.37 -11.51 16.21
N ASN A 108 15.21 -11.15 17.18
CA ASN A 108 16.07 -9.98 17.13
C ASN A 108 15.32 -8.66 16.80
N ALA A 109 14.09 -8.52 17.30
CA ALA A 109 13.27 -7.33 17.13
C ALA A 109 12.65 -6.89 18.46
N SER A 110 12.60 -5.59 18.69
CA SER A 110 11.84 -4.99 19.78
C SER A 110 10.34 -5.21 19.61
N ARG A 111 9.57 -5.11 20.69
CA ARG A 111 8.11 -5.19 20.62
C ARG A 111 7.53 -4.14 19.67
N SER A 112 8.14 -2.95 19.63
CA SER A 112 7.73 -1.85 18.77
C SER A 112 8.03 -2.14 17.31
N MET A 113 9.23 -2.66 17.03
CA MET A 113 9.59 -3.13 15.69
C MET A 113 8.65 -4.23 15.20
N ALA A 114 8.43 -5.27 16.02
CA ALA A 114 7.55 -6.38 15.69
C ALA A 114 6.11 -5.91 15.43
N PHE A 115 5.57 -5.05 16.30
CA PHE A 115 4.24 -4.47 16.12
C PHE A 115 4.14 -3.66 14.82
N PHE A 116 5.14 -2.83 14.54
CA PHE A 116 5.17 -1.97 13.37
C PHE A 116 5.23 -2.77 12.07
N ALA A 117 6.21 -3.67 11.96
CA ALA A 117 6.40 -4.52 10.78
C ALA A 117 5.16 -5.37 10.48
N ARG A 118 4.59 -5.98 11.52
CA ARG A 118 3.40 -6.84 11.40
C ARG A 118 2.17 -6.08 10.92
N ASN A 119 1.92 -4.87 11.45
CA ASN A 119 0.80 -4.03 11.01
C ASN A 119 1.01 -3.50 9.57
N LEU A 120 2.24 -3.12 9.19
CA LEU A 120 2.55 -2.74 7.81
C LEU A 120 2.32 -3.89 6.83
N GLN A 121 2.84 -5.08 7.16
CA GLN A 121 2.66 -6.29 6.35
C GLN A 121 1.18 -6.65 6.19
N TYR A 122 0.39 -6.54 7.27
CA TYR A 122 -1.06 -6.78 7.22
C TYR A 122 -1.77 -5.81 6.27
N LEU A 123 -1.44 -4.52 6.36
CA LEU A 123 -2.03 -3.50 5.52
C LEU A 123 -1.67 -3.69 4.05
N GLU A 124 -0.40 -3.94 3.75
CA GLU A 124 0.09 -4.12 2.39
C GLU A 124 -0.46 -5.39 1.73
N THR A 125 -0.64 -6.48 2.50
CA THR A 125 -1.16 -7.75 1.97
C THR A 125 -2.60 -7.60 1.46
N PRO A 126 -2.90 -7.99 0.19
CA PRO A 126 -4.25 -7.98 -0.36
C PRO A 126 -5.25 -8.75 0.50
N GLN A 127 -6.48 -8.23 0.60
CA GLN A 127 -7.51 -8.72 1.52
C GLN A 127 -7.83 -10.22 1.38
N TYR A 128 -7.75 -10.76 0.16
CA TYR A 128 -8.05 -12.17 -0.13
C TYR A 128 -6.92 -13.13 0.25
N LEU A 129 -5.73 -12.62 0.58
CA LEU A 129 -4.57 -13.42 0.98
C LEU A 129 -4.33 -13.44 2.49
N ARG A 130 -4.83 -12.42 3.21
CA ARG A 130 -4.54 -12.24 4.65
C ARG A 130 -4.85 -13.48 5.48
N ARG A 131 -5.98 -14.13 5.24
CA ARG A 131 -6.39 -15.33 6.00
C ARG A 131 -5.46 -16.53 5.79
N GLN A 132 -4.85 -16.62 4.61
CA GLN A 132 -3.94 -17.72 4.26
C GLN A 132 -2.52 -17.43 4.75
N LEU A 133 -2.03 -16.19 4.52
CA LEU A 133 -0.63 -15.84 4.75
C LEU A 133 -0.33 -15.32 6.16
N LEU A 134 -1.31 -14.74 6.86
CA LEU A 134 -1.06 -14.01 8.11
C LEU A 134 -1.76 -14.71 9.27
N PRO A 135 -1.00 -15.18 10.29
CA PRO A 135 -1.59 -15.76 11.48
C PRO A 135 -2.33 -14.71 12.29
N VAL A 136 -3.34 -15.14 13.04
CA VAL A 136 -4.05 -14.27 13.99
C VAL A 136 -3.08 -13.88 15.10
N HIS A 137 -2.92 -12.59 15.34
CA HIS A 137 -1.96 -12.07 16.31
C HIS A 137 -2.55 -10.93 17.16
N LYS A 138 -2.11 -10.81 18.42
CA LYS A 138 -2.59 -9.78 19.37
C LYS A 138 -2.37 -8.35 18.87
N ASP A 139 -1.27 -8.12 18.16
CA ASP A 139 -0.91 -6.80 17.60
C ASP A 139 -1.84 -6.36 16.48
N LEU A 140 -2.55 -7.30 15.86
CA LEU A 140 -3.50 -7.05 14.78
C LEU A 140 -4.93 -6.82 15.30
N ARG A 141 -5.14 -6.74 16.62
CA ARG A 141 -6.48 -6.56 17.22
C ARG A 141 -7.20 -5.31 16.70
N HIS A 142 -6.46 -4.25 16.40
CA HIS A 142 -7.00 -2.95 16.02
C HIS A 142 -6.95 -2.66 14.52
N VAL A 143 -6.64 -3.66 13.68
CA VAL A 143 -6.57 -3.47 12.21
C VAL A 143 -7.88 -3.01 11.58
N GLY A 144 -9.02 -3.25 12.25
CA GLY A 144 -10.33 -2.77 11.83
C GLY A 144 -10.49 -1.25 11.89
N LEU A 145 -9.63 -0.54 12.63
CA LEU A 145 -9.61 0.93 12.69
C LEU A 145 -8.83 1.55 11.53
N LEU A 146 -8.02 0.75 10.83
CA LEU A 146 -7.07 1.24 9.85
C LEU A 146 -7.78 1.57 8.54
N SER A 147 -7.45 2.73 7.98
CA SER A 147 -7.96 3.11 6.66
C SER A 147 -7.40 2.15 5.60
N PRO A 148 -8.22 1.69 4.65
CA PRO A 148 -7.74 0.80 3.58
C PRO A 148 -6.64 1.49 2.77
N LEU A 149 -5.68 0.72 2.27
CA LEU A 149 -4.68 1.26 1.35
C LEU A 149 -5.29 1.51 -0.04
N ASP A 150 -6.18 0.61 -0.48
CA ASP A 150 -6.79 0.62 -1.82
C ASP A 150 -5.72 0.81 -2.94
N ALA A 151 -4.58 0.13 -2.79
CA ALA A 151 -3.50 0.12 -3.76
C ALA A 151 -3.86 -0.74 -5.01
N PRO A 152 -3.19 -0.58 -6.17
CA PRO A 152 -3.55 -1.28 -7.40
C PRO A 152 -3.55 -2.81 -7.30
N HIS A 153 -2.75 -3.40 -6.40
CA HIS A 153 -2.72 -4.84 -6.14
C HIS A 153 -3.80 -5.32 -5.16
N HIS A 154 -4.58 -4.42 -4.54
CA HIS A 154 -5.74 -4.73 -3.69
C HIS A 154 -7.02 -4.94 -4.52
N LEU A 155 -6.88 -5.71 -5.60
CA LEU A 155 -7.92 -5.88 -6.61
C LEU A 155 -9.18 -6.49 -6.01
N ARG A 156 -10.32 -6.01 -6.49
CA ARG A 156 -11.59 -6.74 -6.34
C ARG A 156 -11.62 -7.89 -7.33
N LYS A 157 -12.43 -8.90 -7.02
CA LYS A 157 -12.54 -10.13 -7.82
C LYS A 157 -12.83 -9.88 -9.30
N TYR A 158 -13.64 -8.86 -9.62
CA TYR A 158 -14.03 -8.52 -10.98
C TYR A 158 -13.04 -7.62 -11.73
N GLU A 159 -12.07 -6.99 -11.04
CA GLU A 159 -11.11 -6.10 -11.68
C GLU A 159 -10.04 -6.90 -12.44
N ARG A 160 -9.64 -6.41 -13.61
CA ARG A 160 -8.67 -7.12 -14.46
C ARG A 160 -7.41 -6.29 -14.61
N LEU A 161 -6.29 -6.89 -14.21
CA LEU A 161 -4.94 -6.46 -14.54
C LEU A 161 -4.18 -7.69 -15.07
N PRO A 162 -3.14 -7.51 -15.89
CA PRO A 162 -2.30 -8.61 -16.36
C PRO A 162 -1.56 -9.34 -15.23
N TYR A 163 -1.49 -8.72 -14.05
CA TYR A 163 -0.82 -9.25 -12.88
C TYR A 163 -1.79 -9.34 -11.69
N ARG A 164 -1.57 -10.34 -10.83
CA ARG A 164 -2.19 -10.43 -9.52
C ARG A 164 -1.22 -11.04 -8.51
N ASP A 165 -1.30 -10.60 -7.27
CA ASP A 165 -0.70 -11.36 -6.19
C ASP A 165 -1.57 -12.55 -5.83
N GLY A 166 -0.91 -13.64 -5.46
CA GLY A 166 -1.55 -14.86 -5.01
C GLY A 166 -0.75 -15.59 -3.95
N ALA A 167 -1.36 -16.61 -3.36
CA ALA A 167 -0.68 -17.52 -2.43
C ALA A 167 -0.80 -18.95 -2.95
N VAL A 168 0.31 -19.70 -2.91
CA VAL A 168 0.35 -21.09 -3.33
C VAL A 168 -0.54 -21.93 -2.41
N LEU A 169 -1.44 -22.71 -3.01
CA LEU A 169 -2.35 -23.59 -2.27
C LEU A 169 -1.61 -24.80 -1.69
N GLY A 170 -2.01 -25.20 -0.49
CA GLY A 170 -1.62 -26.49 0.07
C GLY A 170 -2.11 -27.66 -0.79
N LYS A 171 -1.35 -28.76 -0.81
CA LYS A 171 -1.65 -29.97 -1.59
C LYS A 171 -3.04 -30.56 -1.29
N ASP A 172 -3.56 -30.32 -0.10
CA ASP A 172 -4.89 -30.72 0.38
C ASP A 172 -6.04 -29.91 -0.26
N LYS A 173 -5.78 -28.67 -0.65
CA LYS A 173 -6.78 -27.74 -1.23
C LYS A 173 -6.60 -27.54 -2.73
N ALA A 174 -5.45 -27.94 -3.26
CA ALA A 174 -5.12 -27.84 -4.67
C ALA A 174 -5.95 -28.82 -5.50
N PRO A 175 -6.62 -28.38 -6.58
CA PRO A 175 -7.22 -29.27 -7.56
C PRO A 175 -6.20 -30.21 -8.22
N ALA A 176 -6.68 -31.22 -8.95
CA ALA A 176 -5.82 -31.98 -9.84
C ALA A 176 -5.16 -31.04 -10.87
N PRO A 177 -3.88 -31.25 -11.23
CA PRO A 177 -3.25 -30.50 -12.31
C PRO A 177 -4.07 -30.55 -13.61
N PRO A 178 -4.06 -29.49 -14.45
CA PRO A 178 -4.67 -29.52 -15.77
C PRO A 178 -4.16 -30.71 -16.61
N GLU A 179 -5.02 -31.34 -17.40
CA GLU A 179 -4.64 -32.50 -18.23
C GLU A 179 -3.56 -32.14 -19.27
N ASP A 180 -3.59 -30.90 -19.74
CA ASP A 180 -2.64 -30.27 -20.67
C ASP A 180 -1.51 -29.52 -19.93
N ALA A 181 -1.20 -29.87 -18.68
CA ALA A 181 -0.07 -29.31 -17.97
C ALA A 181 1.25 -29.90 -18.48
N GLU A 182 2.03 -29.09 -19.18
CA GLU A 182 3.39 -29.44 -19.60
C GLU A 182 4.37 -29.23 -18.43
N GLY A 183 4.52 -30.26 -17.59
CA GLY A 183 5.53 -30.28 -16.50
C GLY A 183 5.01 -29.85 -15.12
N PRO A 184 5.92 -29.58 -14.17
CA PRO A 184 5.54 -29.25 -12.80
C PRO A 184 4.84 -27.88 -12.74
N GLY A 185 3.99 -27.71 -11.73
CA GLY A 185 3.30 -26.46 -11.48
C GLY A 185 2.54 -26.47 -10.16
N VAL A 186 2.00 -25.32 -9.80
CA VAL A 186 1.28 -25.12 -8.55
C VAL A 186 -0.03 -24.36 -8.79
N TRP A 187 -1.03 -24.65 -7.96
CA TRP A 187 -2.26 -23.87 -7.93
C TRP A 187 -2.10 -22.65 -7.01
N VAL A 188 -2.48 -21.48 -7.49
CA VAL A 188 -2.32 -20.22 -6.77
C VAL A 188 -3.68 -19.54 -6.56
N ASN A 189 -4.00 -19.23 -5.31
CA ASN A 189 -5.15 -18.40 -4.97
C ASN A 189 -4.89 -16.94 -5.31
N CYS A 190 -5.44 -16.45 -6.43
CA CYS A 190 -5.31 -15.06 -6.91
C CYS A 190 -6.53 -14.18 -6.55
N GLY A 191 -7.38 -14.60 -5.60
CA GLY A 191 -8.60 -13.86 -5.23
C GLY A 191 -9.68 -13.88 -6.33
N LEU A 192 -9.69 -14.94 -7.12
CA LEU A 192 -10.61 -15.22 -8.24
C LEU A 192 -11.69 -16.24 -7.82
N ASP A 193 -12.58 -16.63 -8.74
CA ASP A 193 -13.53 -17.73 -8.52
C ASP A 193 -12.78 -19.05 -8.38
N GLU A 194 -11.88 -19.31 -9.31
CA GLU A 194 -11.06 -20.50 -9.36
C GLU A 194 -9.58 -20.14 -9.14
N PRO A 195 -8.77 -21.06 -8.59
CA PRO A 195 -7.33 -20.87 -8.51
C PRO A 195 -6.71 -20.86 -9.91
N VAL A 196 -5.53 -20.26 -10.01
CA VAL A 196 -4.79 -20.13 -11.27
C VAL A 196 -3.66 -21.15 -11.28
N TRP A 197 -3.56 -21.91 -12.37
CA TRP A 197 -2.45 -22.82 -12.58
C TRP A 197 -1.21 -22.02 -12.97
N VAL A 198 -0.14 -22.17 -12.19
CA VAL A 198 1.17 -21.56 -12.45
C VAL A 198 2.15 -22.65 -12.86
N SER A 199 2.58 -22.60 -14.12
CA SER A 199 3.45 -23.60 -14.73
C SER A 199 4.94 -23.34 -14.45
N GLY A 200 5.73 -24.41 -14.53
CA GLY A 200 7.19 -24.35 -14.63
C GLY A 200 7.96 -24.27 -13.32
N GLN A 201 7.29 -24.22 -12.16
CA GLN A 201 7.95 -24.13 -10.85
C GLN A 201 7.21 -24.94 -9.78
N GLU A 202 7.97 -25.65 -8.95
CA GLU A 202 7.49 -26.16 -7.66
C GLU A 202 7.78 -25.12 -6.60
N ILE A 203 6.72 -24.52 -6.06
CA ILE A 203 6.79 -23.48 -5.03
C ILE A 203 6.14 -24.05 -3.77
N PRO A 204 6.74 -23.88 -2.58
CA PRO A 204 6.12 -24.33 -1.34
C PRO A 204 4.75 -23.69 -1.09
N SER A 205 3.88 -24.41 -0.38
CA SER A 205 2.58 -23.90 0.07
C SER A 205 2.72 -22.63 0.89
N ASP A 206 1.69 -21.78 0.85
CA ASP A 206 1.60 -20.53 1.63
C ASP A 206 2.72 -19.51 1.34
N VAL A 207 3.40 -19.66 0.20
CA VAL A 207 4.29 -18.64 -0.36
C VAL A 207 3.48 -17.65 -1.20
N ARG A 208 3.67 -16.36 -0.94
CA ARG A 208 3.10 -15.28 -1.77
C ARG A 208 3.90 -15.15 -3.07
N VAL A 209 3.19 -15.09 -4.19
CA VAL A 209 3.76 -14.95 -5.53
C VAL A 209 3.02 -13.88 -6.32
N THR A 210 3.72 -13.19 -7.22
CA THR A 210 3.07 -12.34 -8.23
C THR A 210 2.91 -13.16 -9.50
N VAL A 211 1.67 -13.31 -9.96
CA VAL A 211 1.30 -14.09 -11.13
C VAL A 211 1.02 -13.13 -12.27
N ARG A 212 1.68 -13.34 -13.41
CA ARG A 212 1.29 -12.75 -14.69
C ARG A 212 0.38 -13.73 -15.42
N PHE A 213 -0.81 -13.30 -15.80
CA PHE A 213 -1.72 -14.16 -16.55
C PHE A 213 -1.22 -14.34 -17.98
N GLU A 214 -1.44 -15.54 -18.51
CA GLU A 214 -1.31 -15.79 -19.94
C GLU A 214 -2.48 -15.10 -20.64
N GLU A 215 -2.22 -14.46 -21.79
CA GLU A 215 -3.31 -13.92 -22.60
C GLU A 215 -4.12 -15.09 -23.15
N ASP A 216 -5.42 -15.14 -22.85
CA ASP A 216 -6.30 -16.16 -23.40
C ASP A 216 -6.21 -16.08 -24.94
N SER A 217 -5.67 -17.10 -25.58
CA SER A 217 -5.57 -17.23 -27.05
C SER A 217 -6.93 -17.41 -27.74
N THR A 218 -8.02 -17.19 -27.02
CA THR A 218 -9.37 -17.11 -27.58
C THR A 218 -9.63 -15.69 -28.04
N GLY A 219 -9.31 -15.46 -29.31
CA GLY A 219 -9.39 -14.15 -29.93
C GLY A 219 -10.78 -13.53 -29.91
N ASP A 220 -10.79 -12.21 -29.82
CA ASP A 220 -11.75 -11.43 -30.61
C ASP A 220 -11.00 -10.30 -31.30
N SER A 221 -10.89 -10.47 -32.62
CA SER A 221 -10.56 -9.41 -33.56
C SER A 221 -11.68 -8.37 -33.55
N ALA A 222 -11.72 -7.49 -32.57
CA ALA A 222 -12.56 -6.29 -32.61
C ALA A 222 -11.82 -5.13 -33.30
N ALA A 223 -11.35 -5.41 -34.52
CA ALA A 223 -10.86 -4.40 -35.46
C ALA A 223 -11.21 -4.82 -36.90
N SER A 224 -12.48 -5.07 -37.19
CA SER A 224 -13.07 -4.71 -38.49
C SER A 224 -14.58 -4.91 -38.51
N SER A 225 -15.25 -3.86 -39.01
CA SER A 225 -16.52 -3.82 -39.74
C SER A 225 -17.54 -2.86 -39.12
N GLY A 226 -17.77 -1.77 -39.87
CA GLY A 226 -18.91 -0.89 -39.67
C GLY A 226 -20.21 -1.56 -40.08
N GLY A 227 -21.31 -1.07 -39.53
CA GLY A 227 -22.66 -1.48 -39.93
C GLY A 227 -23.70 -0.90 -38.99
N GLY A 228 -24.36 0.16 -39.41
CA GLY A 228 -25.48 0.75 -38.70
C GLY A 228 -26.67 -0.21 -38.61
N GLY A 229 -27.33 -0.22 -37.45
CA GLY A 229 -28.56 -0.99 -37.23
C GLY A 229 -29.27 -0.52 -35.97
N ARG A 230 -30.29 0.33 -36.15
CA ARG A 230 -31.27 0.69 -35.11
C ARG A 230 -32.13 -0.55 -34.80
N GLY A 231 -32.14 -0.99 -33.54
CA GLY A 231 -33.06 -2.03 -33.06
C GLY A 231 -33.33 -1.85 -31.57
N GLY A 232 -34.54 -1.38 -31.24
CA GLY A 232 -34.99 -1.24 -29.86
C GLY A 232 -35.36 -2.58 -29.24
N GLY A 233 -34.85 -2.85 -28.04
CA GLY A 233 -35.23 -3.99 -27.21
C GLY A 233 -35.08 -3.63 -25.73
N LYS A 234 -36.21 -3.53 -25.01
CA LYS A 234 -36.26 -3.41 -23.56
C LYS A 234 -35.75 -4.73 -22.94
N GLY A 235 -34.50 -4.73 -22.46
CA GLY A 235 -33.91 -5.81 -21.68
C GLY A 235 -33.72 -5.40 -20.22
N ARG A 236 -34.27 -6.20 -19.31
CA ARG A 236 -34.10 -6.10 -17.85
C ARG A 236 -32.62 -6.05 -17.47
N GLY A 237 -32.29 -5.18 -16.51
CA GLY A 237 -30.94 -5.05 -15.95
C GLY A 237 -30.43 -6.35 -15.35
N GLY A 238 -29.30 -6.82 -15.86
CA GLY A 238 -28.51 -7.94 -15.36
C GLY A 238 -27.04 -7.58 -15.49
N GLY A 239 -26.27 -7.88 -14.45
CA GLY A 239 -24.91 -7.38 -14.22
C GLY A 239 -23.93 -7.60 -15.36
N SER A 240 -22.92 -6.71 -15.40
CA SER A 240 -21.75 -6.77 -16.27
C SER A 240 -21.12 -8.17 -16.24
N LYS A 241 -21.43 -9.00 -17.25
CA LYS A 241 -20.69 -10.23 -17.51
C LYS A 241 -19.35 -9.85 -18.12
N GLY A 242 -18.33 -9.70 -17.27
CA GLY A 242 -16.95 -9.72 -17.72
C GLY A 242 -16.63 -11.10 -18.32
N GLY A 243 -15.71 -11.15 -19.27
CA GLY A 243 -15.26 -12.39 -19.92
C GLY A 243 -14.71 -13.44 -18.94
N PRO A 244 -14.30 -14.62 -19.45
CA PRO A 244 -13.77 -15.71 -18.62
C PRO A 244 -12.65 -15.24 -17.66
N GLN A 245 -12.54 -15.87 -16.49
CA GLN A 245 -11.43 -15.62 -15.57
C GLN A 245 -10.19 -16.39 -16.02
N PRO A 246 -8.99 -15.81 -15.87
CA PRO A 246 -7.77 -16.48 -16.27
C PRO A 246 -7.63 -17.77 -15.46
N SER A 247 -7.36 -18.87 -16.15
CA SER A 247 -7.10 -20.17 -15.53
C SER A 247 -5.60 -20.48 -15.44
N ARG A 248 -4.77 -19.74 -16.18
CA ARG A 248 -3.32 -19.99 -16.33
C ARG A 248 -2.49 -18.72 -16.17
N GLY A 249 -1.24 -18.91 -15.74
CA GLY A 249 -0.27 -17.84 -15.60
C GLY A 249 1.13 -18.35 -15.27
N VAL A 250 2.05 -17.40 -15.09
CA VAL A 250 3.43 -17.66 -14.71
C VAL A 250 3.82 -16.82 -13.49
N ALA A 251 4.58 -17.41 -12.57
CA ALA A 251 5.18 -16.66 -11.47
C ALA A 251 6.27 -15.74 -12.01
N VAL A 252 6.20 -14.46 -11.63
CA VAL A 252 7.14 -13.43 -12.08
C VAL A 252 7.72 -12.67 -10.90
N SER A 253 8.71 -11.81 -11.15
CA SER A 253 9.22 -10.90 -10.14
C SER A 253 8.09 -9.99 -9.62
N PRO A 254 7.97 -9.76 -8.30
CA PRO A 254 7.03 -8.79 -7.74
C PRO A 254 7.26 -7.35 -8.25
N ARG A 255 8.43 -7.07 -8.85
CA ARG A 255 8.74 -5.77 -9.46
C ARG A 255 8.27 -5.65 -10.90
N GLU A 256 7.93 -6.76 -11.56
CA GLU A 256 7.54 -6.77 -12.98
C GLU A 256 6.33 -5.85 -13.29
N PRO A 257 5.26 -5.79 -12.47
CA PRO A 257 4.16 -4.85 -12.70
C PRO A 257 4.63 -3.40 -12.76
N THR A 258 5.56 -3.02 -11.87
CA THR A 258 6.15 -1.68 -11.84
C THR A 258 7.12 -1.43 -12.98
N THR A 259 8.05 -2.36 -13.24
CA THR A 259 9.12 -2.17 -14.23
C THR A 259 8.66 -2.32 -15.67
N ARG A 260 7.54 -3.01 -15.93
CA ARG A 260 6.97 -3.14 -17.28
C ARG A 260 5.80 -2.20 -17.53
N MET A 261 4.89 -2.06 -16.56
CA MET A 261 3.65 -1.29 -16.75
C MET A 261 3.57 0.02 -15.95
N GLY A 262 4.56 0.31 -15.11
CA GLY A 262 4.54 1.52 -14.27
C GLY A 262 3.50 1.47 -13.15
N ILE A 263 2.93 0.28 -12.87
CA ILE A 263 1.90 0.11 -11.84
C ILE A 263 2.56 0.03 -10.47
N TYR A 264 2.07 0.81 -9.52
CA TYR A 264 2.46 0.65 -8.13
C TYR A 264 1.95 -0.69 -7.57
N TRP A 265 2.85 -1.49 -6.99
CA TRP A 265 2.56 -2.86 -6.57
C TRP A 265 2.85 -3.10 -5.08
N GLY A 266 2.54 -2.09 -4.25
CA GLY A 266 2.81 -2.14 -2.82
C GLY A 266 4.26 -1.81 -2.45
N PHE A 267 4.55 -1.94 -1.16
CA PHE A 267 5.88 -1.75 -0.59
C PHE A 267 6.36 -3.03 0.10
N GLN A 268 7.66 -3.26 0.11
CA GLN A 268 8.27 -4.29 0.94
C GLN A 268 8.67 -3.70 2.30
N THR A 269 8.44 -4.44 3.38
CA THR A 269 8.91 -4.04 4.72
C THR A 269 10.20 -4.80 5.04
N ARG A 270 11.27 -4.07 5.33
CA ARG A 270 12.56 -4.63 5.78
C ARG A 270 12.84 -4.18 7.19
N ILE A 271 13.34 -5.08 8.03
CA ILE A 271 13.79 -4.78 9.39
C ILE A 271 15.32 -4.66 9.36
N ALA A 272 15.83 -3.61 9.99
CA ALA A 272 17.25 -3.39 10.22
C ALA A 272 17.50 -3.31 11.73
N THR A 273 18.51 -4.05 12.21
CA THR A 273 18.83 -4.15 13.64
C THR A 273 19.54 -2.91 14.18
N THR A 274 20.03 -2.05 13.29
CA THR A 274 20.76 -0.81 13.58
C THR A 274 20.51 0.21 12.46
N LEU A 275 20.82 1.49 12.71
CA LEU A 275 20.83 2.51 11.64
C LEU A 275 21.84 2.16 10.54
N LYS A 276 23.03 1.66 10.90
CA LYS A 276 24.07 1.27 9.94
C LYS A 276 23.61 0.15 9.00
N ALA A 277 22.91 -0.85 9.53
CA ALA A 277 22.37 -1.98 8.77
C ALA A 277 21.34 -1.56 7.69
N VAL A 278 20.71 -0.38 7.84
CA VAL A 278 19.84 0.17 6.79
C VAL A 278 20.58 0.27 5.46
N PHE A 279 21.84 0.74 5.48
CA PHE A 279 22.66 0.95 4.30
C PHE A 279 23.48 -0.28 3.92
N GLU A 280 24.08 -0.97 4.90
CA GLU A 280 24.95 -2.13 4.65
C GLU A 280 24.19 -3.35 4.10
N GLU A 281 22.92 -3.50 4.49
CA GLU A 281 22.05 -4.62 4.07
C GLU A 281 21.04 -4.17 3.00
N CYS A 282 21.40 -3.18 2.19
CA CYS A 282 20.57 -2.75 1.07
C CYS A 282 20.37 -3.89 0.06
N PRO A 283 19.12 -4.20 -0.35
CA PRO A 283 18.86 -5.29 -1.30
C PRO A 283 19.17 -4.93 -2.75
N TYR A 284 19.51 -3.67 -3.04
CA TYR A 284 19.76 -3.21 -4.40
C TYR A 284 21.25 -3.26 -4.73
N GLU A 285 21.55 -3.80 -5.91
CA GLU A 285 22.90 -3.74 -6.47
C GLU A 285 23.30 -2.26 -6.68
N GLY A 286 24.45 -1.89 -6.13
CA GLY A 286 24.93 -0.49 -6.10
C GLY A 286 24.43 0.33 -4.91
N GLY A 287 23.60 -0.25 -4.03
CA GLY A 287 23.06 0.42 -2.85
C GLY A 287 22.02 1.50 -3.17
N TYR A 288 21.74 2.35 -2.18
CA TYR A 288 20.97 3.59 -2.40
C TYR A 288 21.91 4.65 -2.98
N ASP A 289 21.84 4.87 -4.29
CA ASP A 289 22.72 5.80 -5.02
C ASP A 289 22.34 7.27 -4.81
N LEU A 290 21.18 7.53 -4.21
CA LEU A 290 20.81 8.82 -3.64
C LEU A 290 20.18 8.61 -2.27
N SER A 291 20.66 9.32 -1.25
CA SER A 291 20.06 9.30 0.08
C SER A 291 19.77 10.71 0.60
N ILE A 292 18.57 10.90 1.16
CA ILE A 292 18.08 12.16 1.67
C ILE A 292 17.70 11.96 3.14
N GLY A 293 18.44 12.57 4.06
CA GLY A 293 18.02 12.65 5.46
C GLY A 293 17.19 13.90 5.69
N THR A 294 16.11 13.80 6.45
CA THR A 294 15.26 14.96 6.79
C THR A 294 15.61 15.51 8.18
N SER A 295 15.74 16.84 8.29
CA SER A 295 15.96 17.54 9.56
C SER A 295 15.60 19.01 9.47
N GLU A 296 15.12 19.60 10.56
CA GLU A 296 14.90 21.05 10.67
C GLU A 296 16.20 21.86 10.46
N ARG A 297 17.36 21.25 10.75
CA ARG A 297 18.71 21.82 10.59
C ARG A 297 19.28 21.64 9.19
N GLY A 298 18.56 20.96 8.30
CA GLY A 298 19.00 20.68 6.94
C GLY A 298 18.97 21.90 6.02
N GLU A 299 19.56 21.76 4.85
CA GLU A 299 19.44 22.76 3.78
C GLU A 299 18.00 22.83 3.27
N SER A 300 17.58 23.98 2.74
CA SER A 300 16.26 24.05 2.10
C SER A 300 16.21 23.08 0.91
N LEU A 301 15.10 22.38 0.75
CA LEU A 301 14.81 21.60 -0.45
C LEU A 301 14.69 22.56 -1.65
N GLY A 302 15.84 22.89 -2.25
CA GLY A 302 15.93 23.82 -3.36
C GLY A 302 15.04 23.40 -4.54
N LEU A 303 14.64 24.38 -5.36
CA LEU A 303 13.78 24.17 -6.53
C LEU A 303 14.49 23.45 -7.68
N SER A 304 15.82 23.33 -7.63
CA SER A 304 16.58 22.51 -8.57
C SER A 304 16.25 21.04 -8.34
N GLY A 305 15.82 20.34 -9.39
CA GLY A 305 15.43 18.92 -9.33
C GLY A 305 16.47 18.03 -8.65
N LEU A 306 16.04 16.85 -8.20
CA LEU A 306 16.93 15.87 -7.62
C LEU A 306 17.97 15.39 -8.66
N PRO A 307 19.21 15.08 -8.24
CA PRO A 307 20.15 14.41 -9.13
C PRO A 307 19.55 13.08 -9.61
N ARG A 308 19.93 12.64 -10.80
CA ARG A 308 19.46 11.36 -11.33
C ARG A 308 19.89 10.22 -10.41
N PHE A 309 18.96 9.31 -10.11
CA PHE A 309 19.17 8.17 -9.24
C PHE A 309 18.44 6.93 -9.77
N LYS A 310 18.82 5.76 -9.28
CA LYS A 310 18.13 4.48 -9.49
C LYS A 310 17.41 4.03 -8.23
N HIS A 311 18.01 4.21 -7.06
CA HIS A 311 17.52 3.77 -5.76
C HIS A 311 17.63 4.90 -4.74
N LEU A 312 16.52 5.62 -4.52
CA LEU A 312 16.44 6.70 -3.54
C LEU A 312 16.12 6.14 -2.15
N MET A 313 16.86 6.56 -1.13
CA MET A 313 16.51 6.40 0.29
C MET A 313 16.12 7.74 0.91
N ILE A 314 14.95 7.82 1.55
CA ILE A 314 14.51 8.97 2.34
C ILE A 314 14.47 8.57 3.81
N GLY A 315 15.23 9.28 4.65
CA GLY A 315 15.38 8.97 6.05
C GLY A 315 14.74 9.96 6.98
N PHE A 316 14.03 9.43 7.98
CA PHE A 316 13.46 10.20 9.08
C PHE A 316 14.09 9.78 10.40
N GLY A 317 14.43 10.76 11.23
CA GLY A 317 14.80 10.52 12.62
C GLY A 317 13.58 10.28 13.51
N GLY A 318 13.85 9.84 14.74
CA GLY A 318 12.87 9.77 15.82
C GLY A 318 12.61 11.14 16.45
N LEU A 319 12.22 11.14 17.72
CA LEU A 319 11.85 12.37 18.44
C LEU A 319 12.98 13.40 18.51
N GLY A 320 14.22 13.00 18.77
CA GLY A 320 15.40 13.86 18.76
C GLY A 320 16.15 13.92 17.43
N GLY A 321 15.55 13.43 16.34
CA GLY A 321 16.19 13.39 15.02
C GLY A 321 17.31 12.35 14.92
N PHE A 322 18.10 12.42 13.85
CA PHE A 322 19.19 11.47 13.60
C PHE A 322 20.33 11.59 14.60
N GLU A 323 20.51 12.74 15.23
CA GLU A 323 21.55 12.98 16.21
C GLU A 323 21.34 12.14 17.48
N GLU A 324 20.09 11.99 17.94
CA GLU A 324 19.76 11.06 19.04
C GLU A 324 20.01 9.62 18.60
N VAL A 325 19.53 9.23 17.41
CA VAL A 325 19.71 7.87 16.87
C VAL A 325 21.19 7.49 16.78
N ILE A 326 22.04 8.39 16.26
CA ILE A 326 23.48 8.13 16.08
C ILE A 326 24.21 8.07 17.41
N ALA A 327 23.80 8.88 18.40
CA ALA A 327 24.38 8.87 19.73
C ALA A 327 24.05 7.57 20.51
N ASP A 328 22.97 6.87 20.14
CA ASP A 328 22.63 5.58 20.73
C ASP A 328 23.66 4.50 20.37
N LYS A 329 23.93 3.60 21.33
CA LYS A 329 24.92 2.52 21.19
C LYS A 329 24.55 1.51 20.11
N LEU A 330 23.26 1.39 19.79
CA LEU A 330 22.72 0.50 18.78
C LEU A 330 22.89 1.07 17.35
N SER A 331 23.30 2.33 17.19
CA SER A 331 23.33 2.98 15.87
C SER A 331 24.27 2.30 14.87
N GLY A 332 25.34 1.67 15.37
CA GLY A 332 26.44 1.14 14.57
C GLY A 332 27.46 2.21 14.13
N TYR A 333 27.28 3.47 14.53
CA TYR A 333 28.20 4.57 14.24
C TYR A 333 28.95 5.03 15.49
N ALA A 334 30.10 5.68 15.29
CA ALA A 334 30.85 6.26 16.40
C ALA A 334 30.06 7.44 17.02
N PRO A 335 30.06 7.59 18.36
CA PRO A 335 29.46 8.74 19.02
C PRO A 335 29.99 10.07 18.46
N GLY A 336 29.11 11.04 18.22
CA GLY A 336 29.46 12.33 17.62
C GLY A 336 29.61 12.33 16.10
N THR A 337 29.32 11.20 15.42
CA THR A 337 29.22 11.18 13.95
C THR A 337 28.17 12.19 13.48
N ASN A 338 28.54 13.04 12.51
CA ASN A 338 27.64 14.04 11.97
C ASN A 338 26.59 13.37 11.05
N ALA A 339 25.31 13.49 11.41
CA ALA A 339 24.19 12.92 10.66
C ALA A 339 24.18 13.32 9.18
N SER A 340 24.51 14.56 8.85
CA SER A 340 24.52 15.04 7.46
C SER A 340 25.49 14.28 6.56
N LYS A 341 26.54 13.68 7.11
CA LYS A 341 27.53 12.90 6.35
C LYS A 341 27.05 11.48 6.01
N LEU A 342 25.95 11.01 6.62
CA LEU A 342 25.36 9.71 6.30
C LEU A 342 24.52 9.76 5.02
N PHE A 343 24.13 10.96 4.58
CA PHE A 343 23.21 11.16 3.46
C PHE A 343 23.87 11.95 2.33
N SER A 344 23.47 11.68 1.09
CA SER A 344 23.86 12.52 -0.05
C SER A 344 23.33 13.96 0.10
N ARG A 345 22.14 14.11 0.67
CA ARG A 345 21.54 15.40 1.03
C ARG A 345 20.91 15.34 2.42
N TYR A 346 20.93 16.46 3.13
CA TYR A 346 20.33 16.58 4.45
C TYR A 346 19.44 17.81 4.50
N VAL A 347 18.12 17.64 4.42
CA VAL A 347 17.18 18.67 3.99
C VAL A 347 16.13 19.03 5.04
N ASN A 348 15.78 20.31 5.09
CA ASN A 348 14.58 20.81 5.76
C ASN A 348 13.43 20.92 4.74
N VAL A 349 12.41 20.10 4.95
CA VAL A 349 11.23 19.97 4.07
C VAL A 349 10.09 20.93 4.44
N CYS A 350 10.14 21.56 5.61
CA CYS A 350 9.11 22.47 6.09
C CYS A 350 9.76 23.74 6.67
N PRO A 351 10.39 24.59 5.82
CA PRO A 351 10.98 25.83 6.28
C PRO A 351 9.90 26.74 6.85
N ARG A 352 10.21 27.40 7.98
CA ARG A 352 9.27 28.27 8.72
C ARG A 352 8.06 27.52 9.30
N GLN A 353 8.23 26.26 9.69
CA GLN A 353 7.23 25.55 10.51
C GLN A 353 6.85 26.40 11.74
N THR A 354 5.56 26.42 12.07
CA THR A 354 5.03 27.18 13.22
C THR A 354 4.79 26.30 14.44
N SER A 355 4.82 24.98 14.27
CA SER A 355 4.96 24.03 15.38
C SER A 355 6.42 23.89 15.76
N ARG A 356 6.70 23.74 17.06
CA ARG A 356 8.07 23.48 17.57
C ARG A 356 8.60 22.12 17.12
N THR A 357 7.73 21.16 16.88
CA THR A 357 8.09 19.81 16.43
C THR A 357 7.14 19.36 15.34
N ILE A 358 7.65 18.57 14.39
CA ILE A 358 6.87 17.83 13.41
C ILE A 358 7.08 16.36 13.71
N ARG A 359 6.00 15.61 13.91
CA ARG A 359 6.07 14.17 14.21
C ARG A 359 6.49 13.40 12.96
N THR A 360 7.10 12.22 13.13
CA THR A 360 7.66 11.44 12.02
C THR A 360 6.63 11.13 10.93
N GLU A 361 5.39 10.77 11.30
CA GLU A 361 4.31 10.50 10.35
C GLU A 361 3.81 11.75 9.60
N GLU A 362 3.91 12.92 10.21
CA GLU A 362 3.60 14.21 9.58
C GLU A 362 4.72 14.60 8.61
N ALA A 363 5.98 14.49 9.08
CA ALA A 363 7.17 14.76 8.30
C ALA A 363 7.25 13.85 7.06
N LEU A 364 6.88 12.58 7.20
CA LEU A 364 6.79 11.63 6.10
C LEU A 364 5.87 12.15 4.99
N LEU A 365 4.65 12.55 5.35
CA LEU A 365 3.67 13.04 4.39
C LEU A 365 4.13 14.34 3.72
N ILE A 366 4.64 15.30 4.52
CA ILE A 366 5.14 16.58 4.02
C ILE A 366 6.31 16.37 3.06
N THR A 367 7.25 15.50 3.42
CA THR A 367 8.45 15.22 2.63
C THR A 367 8.09 14.57 1.30
N LEU A 368 7.26 13.52 1.32
CA LEU A 368 6.87 12.83 0.11
C LEU A 368 6.07 13.76 -0.81
N ALA A 369 5.19 14.61 -0.26
CA ALA A 369 4.48 15.64 -1.02
C ALA A 369 5.43 16.66 -1.67
N ALA A 370 6.47 17.10 -0.96
CA ALA A 370 7.44 18.07 -1.45
C ALA A 370 8.37 17.49 -2.51
N LEU A 371 8.69 16.19 -2.41
CA LEU A 371 9.57 15.49 -3.36
C LEU A 371 8.82 14.97 -4.58
N ASP A 372 7.52 14.66 -4.50
CA ASP A 372 6.73 14.09 -5.61
C ASP A 372 6.90 14.83 -6.96
N PRO A 373 6.89 16.17 -7.02
CA PRO A 373 7.11 16.89 -8.28
C PRO A 373 8.55 16.80 -8.82
N LEU A 374 9.51 16.40 -7.98
CA LEU A 374 10.93 16.29 -8.30
C LEU A 374 11.35 14.85 -8.63
N LEU A 375 10.44 13.88 -8.42
CA LEU A 375 10.68 12.47 -8.72
C LEU A 375 10.40 12.18 -10.21
N PRO A 376 11.16 11.25 -10.83
CA PRO A 376 11.11 10.99 -12.27
C PRO A 376 9.80 10.35 -12.78
#